data_AF-A0A934LUM5-F1
#
_entry.id   AF-A0A934LUM5-F1
#
_cell.length_a   1.000
_cell.length_b   1.000
_cell.length_c   1.000
_cell.angle_alpha   90.00
_cell.angle_beta   90.00
_cell.angle_gamma   90.00
#
_symmetry.space_group_name_H-M   'P 1'
#
loop_
_entity.id
_entity.type
_entity.pdbx_description
1 polymer ?
#
loop_
_entity_poly.entity_id
_entity_poly.type
_entity_poly.pdbx_seq_one_letter_code
_entity_poly.pdbx_strand_id
1 'polypeptide(L)'
;MALKAINLGAAFFLEMGILAALVFWGFHTADSLPLKIVLGIGSALLVGIIWGMYLAPKSKTRLTGWPFRLLKLFFFGLAALALAAAGQTTLALIFAVIAVINQILLVIWKQEPEFLTGL
;
A
#
# COMPACT_ATOMS: atom_id res chain seq x y z
N MET A 1 16.50 18.27 -3.02
CA MET A 1 15.43 18.52 -2.02
C MET A 1 14.05 18.23 -2.63
N ALA A 2 13.63 18.92 -3.70
CA ALA A 2 12.30 18.74 -4.30
C ALA A 2 11.97 17.30 -4.75
N LEU A 3 12.88 16.61 -5.43
CA LEU A 3 12.63 15.26 -5.95
C LEU A 3 12.37 14.21 -4.84
N LYS A 4 13.07 14.36 -3.70
CA LYS A 4 12.87 13.53 -2.51
C LYS A 4 11.48 13.77 -1.89
N ALA A 5 11.01 15.01 -1.86
CA ALA A 5 9.68 15.35 -1.36
C ALA A 5 8.58 14.80 -2.29
N ILE A 6 8.78 14.90 -3.61
CA ILE A 6 7.87 14.29 -4.60
C ILE A 6 7.77 12.78 -4.40
N ASN A 7 8.88 12.09 -4.16
CA ASN A 7 8.88 10.65 -3.93
C ASN A 7 8.15 10.26 -2.63
N LEU A 8 8.26 11.07 -1.57
CA LEU A 8 7.48 10.86 -0.34
C LEU A 8 5.98 11.13 -0.57
N GLY A 9 5.64 12.17 -1.33
CA GLY A 9 4.26 12.42 -1.74
C GLY A 9 3.69 11.25 -2.54
N ALA A 10 4.44 10.74 -3.52
CA ALA A 10 4.07 9.58 -4.31
C ALA A 10 3.88 8.34 -3.41
N ALA A 11 4.77 8.11 -2.44
CA ALA A 11 4.63 7.01 -1.47
C ALA A 11 3.31 7.11 -0.70
N PHE A 12 2.96 8.30 -0.20
CA PHE A 12 1.70 8.53 0.49
C PHE A 12 0.47 8.25 -0.40
N PHE A 13 0.47 8.73 -1.65
CA PHE A 13 -0.61 8.45 -2.59
C PHE A 13 -0.73 6.97 -2.93
N LEU A 14 0.40 6.28 -3.07
CA LEU A 14 0.42 4.83 -3.28
C LEU A 14 -0.16 4.09 -2.07
N GLU A 15 0.22 4.47 -0.84
CA GLU A 15 -0.32 3.88 0.39
C GLU A 15 -1.84 4.06 0.48
N MET A 16 -2.36 5.25 0.16
CA MET A 16 -3.80 5.48 0.07
C MET A 16 -4.45 4.69 -1.08
N GLY A 17 -3.73 4.53 -2.19
CA GLY A 17 -4.16 3.74 -3.34
C GLY A 17 -4.37 2.26 -3.02
N ILE A 18 -3.66 1.70 -2.02
CA ILE A 18 -3.88 0.33 -1.56
C ILE A 18 -5.32 0.16 -1.06
N LEU A 19 -5.76 1.05 -0.16
CA LEU A 19 -7.10 1.00 0.41
C LEU A 19 -8.15 1.24 -0.66
N ALA A 20 -7.93 2.23 -1.54
CA ALA A 20 -8.85 2.55 -2.63
C ALA A 20 -9.02 1.36 -3.60
N ALA A 21 -7.93 0.69 -3.97
CA ALA A 21 -7.95 -0.48 -4.83
C ALA A 21 -8.76 -1.64 -4.23
N LEU A 22 -8.58 -1.91 -2.93
CA LEU A 22 -9.28 -2.98 -2.23
C LEU A 22 -10.78 -2.70 -2.08
N VAL A 23 -11.15 -1.47 -1.71
CA VAL A 23 -12.56 -1.05 -1.67
C VAL A 23 -13.16 -1.15 -3.07
N PHE A 24 -12.50 -0.60 -4.08
CA PHE A 24 -12.97 -0.66 -5.46
C PHE A 24 -13.21 -2.10 -5.92
N TRP A 25 -12.22 -2.98 -5.72
CA TRP A 25 -12.32 -4.40 -6.06
C TRP A 25 -13.49 -5.09 -5.37
N GLY A 26 -13.68 -4.89 -4.06
CA GLY A 26 -14.77 -5.51 -3.32
C GLY A 26 -16.15 -5.06 -3.80
N PHE A 27 -16.31 -3.80 -4.19
CA PHE A 27 -17.57 -3.27 -4.74
C PHE A 27 -17.81 -3.68 -6.19
N HIS A 28 -16.75 -3.96 -6.96
CA HIS A 28 -16.85 -4.37 -8.36
C HIS A 28 -17.06 -5.89 -8.54
N THR A 29 -16.53 -6.70 -7.62
CA THR A 29 -16.49 -8.17 -7.79
C THR A 29 -17.69 -8.88 -7.17
N ALA A 30 -18.34 -8.29 -6.15
CA ALA A 30 -19.46 -8.91 -5.47
C ALA A 30 -20.82 -8.59 -6.11
N ASP A 31 -21.71 -9.58 -6.17
CA ASP A 31 -23.06 -9.41 -6.74
C ASP A 31 -24.06 -8.81 -5.74
N SER A 32 -23.86 -9.04 -4.44
CA SER A 32 -24.79 -8.59 -3.39
C SER A 32 -24.18 -7.52 -2.50
N LEU A 33 -25.02 -6.59 -2.03
CA LEU A 33 -24.60 -5.47 -1.18
C LEU A 33 -23.85 -5.92 0.11
N PRO A 34 -24.30 -6.96 0.85
CA PRO A 34 -23.57 -7.43 2.02
C PRO A 34 -22.15 -7.89 1.66
N LEU A 35 -22.01 -8.62 0.55
CA LEU A 35 -20.72 -9.13 0.10
C LEU A 35 -19.80 -8.01 -0.38
N LYS A 36 -20.34 -6.96 -1.03
CA LYS A 36 -19.59 -5.74 -1.39
C LYS A 36 -19.00 -5.04 -0.18
N ILE A 37 -19.80 -4.89 0.89
CA ILE A 37 -19.34 -4.28 2.14
C ILE A 37 -18.25 -5.13 2.77
N VAL A 38 -18.47 -6.44 2.90
CA VAL A 38 -17.49 -7.36 3.50
C VAL A 38 -16.20 -7.40 2.70
N LEU A 39 -16.24 -7.55 1.38
CA LEU A 39 -15.03 -7.61 0.56
C LEU A 39 -14.34 -6.26 0.44
N GLY A 40 -15.08 -5.16 0.24
CA GLY A 40 -14.50 -3.85 0.03
C GLY A 40 -14.02 -3.22 1.34
N ILE A 41 -14.95 -3.01 2.27
CA ILE A 41 -14.65 -2.36 3.55
C ILE A 41 -13.89 -3.32 4.46
N GLY A 42 -14.27 -4.60 4.52
CA GLY A 42 -13.58 -5.57 5.36
C GLY A 42 -12.12 -5.76 4.97
N SER A 43 -11.78 -5.86 3.68
CA SER A 43 -10.38 -5.96 3.25
C SER A 43 -9.59 -4.69 3.56
N ALA A 44 -10.16 -3.51 3.30
CA ALA A 44 -9.52 -2.22 3.63
C ALA A 44 -9.29 -2.06 5.14
N LEU A 45 -10.24 -2.47 5.97
CA LEU A 45 -10.09 -2.47 7.42
C LEU A 45 -9.02 -3.45 7.89
N LEU A 46 -8.98 -4.67 7.34
CA LEU A 46 -7.95 -5.65 7.66
C LEU A 46 -6.55 -5.11 7.33
N VAL A 47 -6.37 -4.54 6.14
CA VAL A 47 -5.10 -3.90 5.78
C VAL A 47 -4.79 -2.74 6.71
N GLY A 48 -5.76 -1.87 7.00
CA GLY A 48 -5.59 -0.75 7.92
C GLY A 48 -5.17 -1.18 9.34
N ILE A 49 -5.71 -2.28 9.86
CA ILE A 49 -5.32 -2.85 11.16
C ILE A 49 -3.89 -3.37 11.12
N ILE A 50 -3.54 -4.19 10.11
CA ILE A 50 -2.18 -4.73 9.97
C ILE A 50 -1.18 -3.58 9.78
N TRP A 51 -1.56 -2.55 9.03
CA TRP A 51 -0.76 -1.34 8.85
C TRP A 51 -0.56 -0.58 10.17
N GLY A 52 -1.65 -0.36 10.92
CA GLY A 52 -1.64 0.25 12.23
C GLY A 52 -0.74 -0.48 13.23
N MET A 53 -0.69 -1.81 13.14
CA MET A 53 0.08 -2.67 14.04
C MET A 53 1.55 -2.79 13.65
N TYR A 54 1.90 -2.85 12.37
CA TYR A 54 3.27 -3.18 11.96
C TYR A 54 4.00 -2.07 11.23
N LEU A 55 3.28 -1.13 10.61
CA LEU A 55 3.88 -0.09 9.76
C LEU A 55 3.76 1.32 10.34
N ALA A 56 2.72 1.57 11.15
CA ALA A 56 2.45 2.90 11.67
C ALA A 56 3.58 3.46 12.55
N PRO A 57 3.87 4.77 12.48
CA PRO A 57 4.96 5.38 13.24
C PRO A 57 4.90 5.20 14.75
N LYS A 58 3.68 5.18 15.29
CA LYS A 58 3.42 5.09 16.73
C LYS A 58 3.14 3.66 17.21
N SER A 59 3.33 2.65 16.35
CA SER A 59 3.10 1.27 16.76
C SER A 59 4.18 0.76 17.72
N LYS A 60 3.77 0.04 18.76
CA LYS A 60 4.68 -0.67 19.68
C LYS A 60 5.35 -1.87 19.02
N THR A 61 4.68 -2.52 18.06
CA THR A 61 5.14 -3.71 17.33
C THR A 61 5.60 -3.36 15.92
N ARG A 62 6.12 -2.15 15.74
CA ARG A 62 6.55 -1.65 14.43
C ARG A 62 7.67 -2.52 13.87
N LEU A 63 7.49 -3.00 12.64
CA LEU A 63 8.54 -3.67 11.88
C LEU A 63 9.58 -2.65 11.40
N THR A 64 10.84 -3.08 11.34
CA THR A 64 11.97 -2.32 10.82
C THR A 64 12.74 -3.16 9.80
N GLY A 65 13.52 -2.52 8.94
CA GLY A 65 14.37 -3.19 7.96
C GLY A 65 13.60 -3.96 6.91
N TRP A 66 14.14 -5.13 6.56
CA TRP A 66 13.59 -6.00 5.52
C TRP A 66 12.12 -6.41 5.74
N PRO A 67 11.69 -6.86 6.94
CA PRO A 67 10.29 -7.18 7.20
C PRO A 67 9.30 -6.04 6.88
N PHE A 68 9.66 -4.80 7.20
CA PHE A 68 8.84 -3.63 6.91
C PHE A 68 8.65 -3.42 5.40
N ARG A 69 9.72 -3.55 4.62
CA ARG A 69 9.69 -3.42 3.15
C ARG A 69 8.89 -4.53 2.49
N LEU A 70 9.08 -5.77 2.94
CA LEU A 70 8.36 -6.93 2.41
C LEU A 70 6.85 -6.82 2.64
N LEU A 71 6.45 -6.38 3.84
CA LEU A 71 5.03 -6.20 4.14
C LEU A 71 4.40 -5.07 3.32
N LYS A 72 5.09 -3.95 3.11
CA LYS A 72 4.64 -2.89 2.18
C LYS A 72 4.47 -3.43 0.77
N LEU A 73 5.50 -4.11 0.25
CA LEU A 73 5.48 -4.64 -1.11
C LEU A 73 4.36 -5.65 -1.30
N PHE A 74 4.10 -6.48 -0.28
CA PHE A 74 2.97 -7.39 -0.25
C PHE A 74 1.63 -6.66 -0.39
N PHE A 75 1.40 -5.58 0.35
CA PHE A 75 0.17 -4.80 0.22
C PHE A 75 0.06 -4.08 -1.13
N PHE A 76 1.16 -3.55 -1.68
CA PHE A 76 1.16 -3.01 -3.03
C PHE A 76 0.81 -4.07 -4.08
N GLY A 77 1.35 -5.28 -3.93
CA GLY A 77 1.02 -6.43 -4.77
C GLY A 77 -0.46 -6.81 -4.67
N LEU A 78 -1.00 -6.89 -3.45
CA LEU A 78 -2.43 -7.15 -3.24
C LEU A 78 -3.32 -6.10 -3.89
N ALA A 79 -2.97 -4.81 -3.78
CA ALA A 79 -3.72 -3.74 -4.42
C ALA A 79 -3.68 -3.83 -5.95
N ALA A 80 -2.52 -4.14 -6.55
CA ALA A 80 -2.41 -4.36 -7.98
C ALA A 80 -3.24 -5.56 -8.44
N LEU A 81 -3.19 -6.68 -7.70
CA LEU A 81 -4.01 -7.87 -7.97
C LEU A 81 -5.50 -7.57 -7.84
N ALA A 82 -5.91 -6.79 -6.84
CA ALA A 82 -7.29 -6.36 -6.65
C ALA A 82 -7.78 -5.51 -7.83
N LEU A 83 -6.99 -4.55 -8.31
CA LEU A 83 -7.31 -3.77 -9.51
C LEU A 83 -7.42 -4.66 -10.75
N ALA A 84 -6.50 -5.60 -10.94
CA ALA A 84 -6.53 -6.53 -12.07
C ALA A 84 -7.78 -7.44 -12.02
N ALA A 85 -8.12 -7.97 -10.85
CA ALA A 85 -9.31 -8.78 -10.63
C ALA A 85 -10.62 -7.99 -10.82
N ALA A 86 -10.59 -6.67 -10.60
CA ALA A 86 -11.70 -5.76 -10.90
C ALA A 86 -11.77 -5.34 -12.38
N GLY A 87 -10.97 -5.97 -13.27
CA GLY A 87 -10.92 -5.68 -14.70
C GLY A 87 -10.08 -4.45 -15.08
N GLN A 88 -9.43 -3.80 -14.11
CA GLN A 88 -8.64 -2.58 -14.31
C GLN A 88 -7.15 -2.89 -14.52
N THR A 89 -6.82 -3.76 -15.49
CA THR A 89 -5.45 -4.24 -15.72
C THR A 89 -4.45 -3.11 -16.01
N THR A 90 -4.84 -2.10 -16.78
CA THR A 90 -3.98 -0.94 -17.07
C THR A 90 -3.64 -0.17 -15.79
N LEU A 91 -4.62 0.08 -14.92
CA LEU A 91 -4.39 0.75 -13.64
C LEU A 91 -3.54 -0.12 -12.70
N ALA A 92 -3.76 -1.44 -12.69
CA ALA A 92 -2.96 -2.38 -11.92
C ALA A 92 -1.48 -2.32 -12.30
N LEU A 93 -1.17 -2.32 -13.61
CA LEU A 93 0.19 -2.22 -14.12
C LEU A 93 0.84 -0.88 -13.78
N ILE A 94 0.12 0.23 -14.01
CA ILE A 94 0.61 1.58 -13.67
C ILE A 94 0.92 1.66 -12.17
N PHE A 95 -0.01 1.23 -11.33
CA PHE A 95 0.14 1.24 -9.88
C PHE A 95 1.36 0.40 -9.43
N ALA A 96 1.48 -0.83 -9.95
CA ALA A 96 2.59 -1.72 -9.61
C ALA A 96 3.96 -1.14 -10.03
N VAL A 97 4.06 -0.59 -11.25
CA VAL A 97 5.30 0.01 -11.75
C VAL A 97 5.69 1.23 -10.91
N ILE A 98 4.73 2.13 -10.64
CA ILE A 98 4.99 3.32 -9.80
C ILE A 98 5.38 2.89 -8.39
N ALA A 99 4.73 1.88 -7.80
CA ALA A 99 5.06 1.36 -6.49
C ALA A 99 6.49 0.81 -6.41
N VAL A 100 6.91 0.01 -7.41
CA VAL A 100 8.27 -0.55 -7.47
C VAL A 100 9.31 0.56 -7.59
N ILE A 101 9.12 1.50 -8.52
CA ILE A 101 10.04 2.64 -8.70
C ILE A 101 10.14 3.46 -7.40
N ASN A 102 8.99 3.76 -6.79
CA ASN A 102 8.94 4.50 -5.53
C ASN A 102 9.71 3.80 -4.40
N GLN A 103 9.49 2.49 -4.19
CA GLN A 103 10.20 1.75 -3.15
C GLN A 103 11.72 1.69 -3.41
N ILE A 104 12.15 1.50 -4.66
CA ILE A 104 13.58 1.55 -5.03
C ILE A 104 14.18 2.91 -4.68
N LEU A 105 13.50 4.01 -5.04
CA LEU A 105 13.96 5.36 -4.74
C LEU A 105 14.00 5.63 -3.22
N LEU A 106 13.02 5.13 -2.45
CA LEU A 106 13.02 5.27 -0.99
C LEU A 106 14.26 4.60 -0.36
N VAL A 107 14.67 3.44 -0.87
CA VAL A 107 15.87 2.72 -0.40
C VAL A 107 17.14 3.47 -0.82
N ILE A 108 17.28 3.83 -2.10
CA ILE A 108 18.47 4.52 -2.63
C ILE A 108 18.70 5.85 -1.93
N TRP A 109 17.63 6.62 -1.70
CA TRP A 109 17.71 7.94 -1.05
C TRP A 109 17.62 7.91 0.46
N LYS A 110 17.54 6.72 1.08
CA LYS A 110 17.45 6.49 2.53
C LYS A 110 16.31 7.29 3.17
N GLN A 111 15.13 7.20 2.57
CA GLN A 111 13.94 7.95 3.00
C GLN A 111 12.99 7.12 3.86
N GLU A 112 13.35 5.87 4.15
CA GLU A 112 12.56 5.02 5.04
C GLU A 112 12.70 5.45 6.50
N PRO A 113 11.68 5.19 7.33
CA PRO A 113 11.65 5.62 8.73
C PRO A 113 12.88 5.17 9.53
N GLU A 114 13.39 3.98 9.26
CA GLU A 114 14.60 3.42 9.89
C GLU A 114 15.82 4.34 9.73
N PHE A 115 16.03 4.88 8.53
CA PHE A 115 17.15 5.77 8.24
C PHE A 115 16.97 7.17 8.85
N LEU A 116 15.73 7.57 9.11
CA LEU A 116 15.40 8.88 9.66
C LEU A 116 15.45 8.91 11.19
N THR A 117 15.19 7.77 11.86
CA THR A 117 15.19 7.68 13.32
C THR A 117 16.52 7.26 13.93
N GLY A 118 17.52 6.89 13.12
CA GLY A 118 18.87 6.52 13.59
C GLY A 118 18.91 5.26 14.46
N LEU A 119 17.91 4.39 14.32
CA LEU A 119 17.83 3.07 14.96
C LEU A 119 18.45 2.00 14.06
#